data_AF-F2NGS0-F1
#
_entry.id   AF-F2NGS0-F1
#
_cell.length_a   1.000
_cell.length_b   1.000
_cell.length_c   1.000
_cell.angle_alpha   90.00
_cell.angle_beta   90.00
_cell.angle_gamma   90.00
#
_symmetry.space_group_name_H-M   'P 1'
#
loop_
_entity.id
_entity.type
_entity.pdbx_description
1 polymer ?
#
loop_
_entity_poly.entity_id
_entity_poly.type
_entity_poly.pdbx_seq_one_letter_code
_entity_poly.pdbx_strand_id
1 'polypeptide(L)'
;MRRKTPKNLLCFVVVAALFCLSTALAGASELTLHKEGTVLPGPNYDWWYGCSATSAGMMMGYYDRSGYGGLFYSNLVPGGVAEANTFPKLPAPNYNWGYLVNNSIASWGHVTDFYRFSNGTPDYYTGGGGGGGAYLNSGDDQAATHSFNCLADFMGTSQDAYNNVNGSTTFYFFTNGAKLYPYQLYAAGPDFYNSDGMYGMAEYFYYAGYGNNPSTDNKFFSQYIDAKISGGFTLAEYQAAIDAGQVVMIHVEGHSMFGYGYIPGTNTIYIHDTWADGDHTMTWGGYYSGLLHYGVTCFEPTGGAVPLPGAVLLMGSGLFRLLIWRRRNS
;
A
#
# COMPACT_ATOMS: atom_id res chain seq x y z
N MET A 1 -65.77 -11.71 31.09
CA MET A 1 -65.50 -11.09 29.78
C MET A 1 -64.11 -10.48 29.78
N ARG A 2 -63.18 -11.06 29.00
CA ARG A 2 -61.76 -10.68 28.94
C ARG A 2 -61.59 -9.31 28.26
N ARG A 3 -60.98 -8.35 28.94
CA ARG A 3 -60.55 -7.07 28.36
C ARG A 3 -59.37 -7.34 27.41
N LYS A 4 -59.57 -7.09 26.11
CA LYS A 4 -58.50 -7.09 25.10
C LYS A 4 -57.71 -5.78 25.21
N THR A 5 -56.42 -5.87 25.49
CA THR A 5 -55.45 -4.79 25.28
C THR A 5 -55.28 -4.54 23.77
N PRO A 6 -55.36 -3.29 23.28
CA PRO A 6 -55.19 -3.01 21.85
C PRO A 6 -53.71 -3.13 21.45
N LYS A 7 -53.45 -3.95 20.42
CA LYS A 7 -52.14 -4.26 19.81
C LYS A 7 -51.53 -3.10 19.00
N ASN A 8 -51.99 -1.87 19.16
CA ASN A 8 -51.67 -0.78 18.23
C ASN A 8 -50.63 0.22 18.74
N LEU A 9 -50.09 0.03 19.96
CA LEU A 9 -49.09 0.94 20.52
C LEU A 9 -47.64 0.58 20.15
N LEU A 10 -47.39 -0.65 19.67
CA LEU A 10 -46.02 -1.12 19.37
C LEU A 10 -45.54 -0.73 17.96
N CYS A 11 -46.46 -0.46 17.01
CA CYS A 11 -46.09 -0.03 15.65
C CYS A 11 -45.69 1.45 15.57
N PHE A 12 -46.16 2.31 16.47
CA PHE A 12 -45.90 3.75 16.39
C PHE A 12 -44.53 4.17 16.96
N VAL A 13 -43.94 3.36 17.83
CA VAL A 13 -42.61 3.65 18.42
C VAL A 13 -41.46 3.26 17.46
N VAL A 14 -41.66 2.26 16.61
CA VAL A 14 -40.61 1.78 15.68
C VAL A 14 -40.45 2.71 14.47
N VAL A 15 -41.52 3.35 13.99
CA VAL A 15 -41.46 4.26 12.83
C VAL A 15 -40.89 5.63 13.21
N ALA A 16 -41.14 6.12 14.43
CA ALA A 16 -40.60 7.40 14.90
C ALA A 16 -39.08 7.34 15.17
N ALA A 17 -38.56 6.19 15.62
CA ALA A 17 -37.12 5.99 15.81
C ALA A 17 -36.34 5.91 14.48
N LEU A 18 -36.99 5.42 13.41
CA LEU A 18 -36.40 5.36 12.06
C LEU A 18 -36.37 6.73 11.35
N PHE A 19 -37.28 7.64 11.70
CA PHE A 19 -37.30 9.01 11.13
C PHE A 19 -36.41 10.01 11.90
N CYS A 20 -36.07 9.75 13.16
CA CYS A 20 -35.11 10.58 13.90
C CYS A 20 -33.64 10.17 13.66
N LEU A 21 -33.39 9.03 13.02
CA LEU A 21 -32.05 8.57 12.66
C LEU A 21 -31.63 9.01 11.24
N SER A 22 -32.59 9.36 10.37
CA SER A 22 -32.31 9.78 8.99
C SER A 22 -31.97 11.28 8.86
N THR A 23 -32.28 12.10 9.87
CA THR A 23 -31.98 13.54 9.87
C THR A 23 -30.67 13.90 10.59
N ALA A 24 -30.06 12.96 11.32
CA ALA A 24 -28.74 13.16 11.95
C ALA A 24 -27.57 12.88 11.00
N LEU A 25 -27.79 12.27 9.83
CA LEU A 25 -26.74 11.99 8.84
C LEU A 25 -26.51 13.12 7.81
N ALA A 26 -27.34 14.17 7.81
CA ALA A 26 -27.27 15.23 6.79
C ALA A 26 -26.42 16.44 7.17
N GLY A 27 -25.63 16.37 8.25
CA GLY A 27 -24.93 17.54 8.80
C GLY A 27 -23.57 17.30 9.44
N ALA A 28 -22.97 16.12 9.29
CA ALA A 28 -21.56 15.94 9.59
C ALA A 28 -20.75 16.47 8.40
N SER A 29 -20.70 17.79 8.24
CA SER A 29 -19.59 18.41 7.54
C SER A 29 -18.34 17.98 8.27
N GLU A 30 -17.48 17.21 7.61
CA GLU A 30 -16.20 16.79 8.17
C GLU A 30 -15.48 18.03 8.67
N LEU A 31 -15.32 18.14 10.00
CA LEU A 31 -14.28 18.98 10.56
C LEU A 31 -12.98 18.27 10.19
N THR A 32 -12.39 18.64 9.05
CA THR A 32 -11.01 18.29 8.74
C THR A 32 -10.15 19.02 9.77
N LEU A 33 -9.93 18.37 10.91
CA LEU A 33 -8.91 18.79 11.85
C LEU A 33 -7.59 18.56 11.13
N HIS A 34 -7.09 19.60 10.44
CA HIS A 34 -5.72 19.63 9.96
C HIS A 34 -4.82 19.55 11.19
N LYS A 35 -4.34 18.35 11.49
CA LYS A 35 -3.28 18.16 12.46
C LYS A 35 -1.99 18.54 11.76
N GLU A 36 -1.52 19.77 11.97
CA GLU A 36 -0.17 20.10 11.54
C GLU A 36 0.83 19.19 12.27
N GLY A 37 1.63 18.46 11.49
CA GLY A 37 2.64 17.54 12.03
C GLY A 37 2.13 16.15 12.21
N THR A 38 1.63 15.61 11.11
CA THR A 38 1.11 14.25 11.08
C THR A 38 2.24 13.27 10.77
N VAL A 39 2.32 12.24 11.62
CA VAL A 39 3.10 11.03 11.41
C VAL A 39 2.08 9.90 11.40
N LEU A 40 1.97 9.23 10.27
CA LEU A 40 1.07 8.10 10.08
C LEU A 40 1.70 6.83 10.70
N PRO A 41 0.91 5.85 11.17
CA PRO A 41 1.42 4.59 11.70
C PRO A 41 1.91 3.66 10.58
N GLY A 42 2.92 4.10 9.85
CA GLY A 42 3.58 3.39 8.78
C GLY A 42 4.24 2.10 9.24
N PRO A 43 4.16 1.00 8.48
CA PRO A 43 4.99 -0.16 8.75
C PRO A 43 6.44 0.09 8.34
N ASN A 44 7.38 -0.57 9.01
CA ASN A 44 8.81 -0.49 8.70
C ASN A 44 9.35 -1.84 8.25
N TYR A 45 9.63 -2.00 6.96
CA TYR A 45 10.07 -3.28 6.41
C TYR A 45 11.55 -3.31 6.05
N ASP A 46 12.19 -4.39 6.49
CA ASP A 46 13.51 -4.77 6.05
C ASP A 46 13.52 -5.16 4.58
N TRP A 47 14.61 -4.81 3.90
CA TRP A 47 14.77 -5.00 2.48
C TRP A 47 14.46 -6.45 2.06
N TRP A 48 13.62 -6.60 1.05
CA TRP A 48 13.16 -7.88 0.53
C TRP A 48 13.15 -7.90 -1.00
N TYR A 49 14.24 -8.37 -1.61
CA TYR A 49 14.42 -8.56 -3.06
C TYR A 49 14.15 -7.30 -3.92
N GLY A 50 14.29 -6.11 -3.34
CA GLY A 50 14.21 -4.84 -4.05
C GLY A 50 13.69 -3.72 -3.15
N CYS A 51 14.37 -2.57 -3.16
CA CYS A 51 13.99 -1.43 -2.31
C CYS A 51 12.62 -0.86 -2.71
N SER A 52 12.35 -0.81 -4.00
CA SER A 52 11.09 -0.32 -4.56
C SER A 52 9.92 -1.25 -4.24
N ALA A 53 10.06 -2.56 -4.49
CA ALA A 53 9.03 -3.54 -4.12
C ALA A 53 8.79 -3.56 -2.60
N THR A 54 9.85 -3.45 -1.78
CA THR A 54 9.72 -3.40 -0.31
C THR A 54 8.97 -2.14 0.14
N SER A 55 9.30 -0.97 -0.41
CA SER A 55 8.62 0.30 -0.09
C SER A 55 7.17 0.32 -0.57
N ALA A 56 6.88 -0.28 -1.74
CA ALA A 56 5.50 -0.52 -2.18
C ALA A 56 4.78 -1.48 -1.22
N GLY A 57 5.47 -2.49 -0.69
CA GLY A 57 4.97 -3.36 0.37
C GLY A 57 4.58 -2.59 1.62
N MET A 58 5.42 -1.64 2.07
CA MET A 58 5.08 -0.77 3.21
C MET A 58 3.81 0.05 2.95
N MET A 59 3.63 0.53 1.71
CA MET A 59 2.41 1.23 1.30
C MET A 59 1.18 0.31 1.34
N MET A 60 1.25 -0.89 0.78
CA MET A 60 0.16 -1.86 0.81
C MET A 60 -0.16 -2.30 2.25
N GLY A 61 0.87 -2.56 3.06
CA GLY A 61 0.74 -2.91 4.47
C GLY A 61 0.12 -1.79 5.31
N TYR A 62 0.43 -0.53 5.02
CA TYR A 62 -0.22 0.61 5.68
C TYR A 62 -1.73 0.61 5.42
N TYR A 63 -2.17 0.44 4.18
CA TYR A 63 -3.59 0.43 3.82
C TYR A 63 -4.33 -0.84 4.26
N ASP A 64 -3.64 -1.99 4.29
CA ASP A 64 -4.16 -3.23 4.86
C ASP A 64 -4.50 -3.06 6.34
N ARG A 65 -3.61 -2.40 7.09
CA ARG A 65 -3.73 -2.18 8.54
C ARG A 65 -4.68 -1.05 8.92
N SER A 66 -4.60 0.07 8.18
CA SER A 66 -5.21 1.34 8.59
C SER A 66 -6.46 1.69 7.79
N GLY A 67 -6.64 1.10 6.61
CA GLY A 67 -7.64 1.54 5.67
C GLY A 67 -7.33 2.93 5.08
N TYR A 68 -8.29 3.47 4.33
CA TYR A 68 -8.23 4.82 3.79
C TYR A 68 -9.65 5.35 3.55
N GLY A 69 -9.93 6.61 3.89
CA GLY A 69 -11.25 7.22 3.67
C GLY A 69 -12.42 6.47 4.33
N GLY A 70 -12.19 5.80 5.46
CA GLY A 70 -13.20 4.97 6.13
C GLY A 70 -13.46 3.60 5.47
N LEU A 71 -12.66 3.22 4.47
CA LEU A 71 -12.71 1.93 3.78
C LEU A 71 -11.56 1.02 4.23
N PHE A 72 -11.80 -0.28 4.23
CA PHE A 72 -10.80 -1.32 4.53
C PHE A 72 -10.29 -2.00 3.27
N TYR A 73 -9.00 -2.38 3.30
CA TYR A 73 -8.27 -3.02 2.21
C TYR A 73 -7.55 -4.30 2.69
N SER A 74 -8.25 -5.17 3.40
CA SER A 74 -7.69 -6.25 4.23
C SER A 74 -7.15 -7.48 3.48
N ASN A 75 -7.01 -7.43 2.17
CA ASN A 75 -6.35 -8.48 1.38
C ASN A 75 -5.24 -7.92 0.49
N LEU A 76 -4.76 -6.70 0.78
CA LEU A 76 -3.52 -6.19 0.23
C LEU A 76 -2.31 -6.95 0.77
N VAL A 77 -2.43 -7.57 1.94
CA VAL A 77 -1.48 -8.59 2.41
C VAL A 77 -2.26 -9.87 2.71
N PRO A 78 -2.30 -10.85 1.79
CA PRO A 78 -3.06 -12.07 2.00
C PRO A 78 -2.57 -12.88 3.22
N GLY A 79 -3.51 -13.49 3.94
CA GLY A 79 -3.23 -14.40 5.06
C GLY A 79 -3.38 -13.78 6.45
N GLY A 80 -3.61 -12.47 6.56
CA GLY A 80 -3.85 -11.81 7.84
C GLY A 80 -3.62 -10.31 7.75
N VAL A 81 -3.52 -9.67 8.92
CA VAL A 81 -3.14 -8.25 9.00
C VAL A 81 -1.65 -8.15 8.72
N ALA A 82 -1.26 -7.25 7.80
CA ALA A 82 0.14 -7.01 7.46
C ALA A 82 0.99 -6.72 8.71
N GLU A 83 2.24 -7.18 8.73
CA GLU A 83 3.17 -6.89 9.81
C GLU A 83 3.40 -5.38 9.99
N ALA A 84 3.66 -4.93 11.21
CA ALA A 84 4.06 -3.54 11.46
C ALA A 84 5.59 -3.33 11.28
N ASN A 85 6.37 -4.40 11.44
CA ASN A 85 7.83 -4.36 11.31
C ASN A 85 8.34 -5.76 10.89
N THR A 86 9.32 -5.81 9.99
CA THR A 86 10.02 -7.06 9.59
C THR A 86 11.50 -7.09 9.97
N PHE A 87 11.98 -6.08 10.70
CA PHE A 87 13.30 -6.05 11.33
C PHE A 87 13.33 -6.72 12.71
N PRO A 88 14.50 -7.24 13.13
CA PRO A 88 15.65 -7.57 12.27
C PRO A 88 15.38 -8.85 11.46
N LYS A 89 16.21 -9.12 10.43
CA LYS A 89 16.18 -10.38 9.67
C LYS A 89 16.11 -11.59 10.61
N LEU A 90 15.07 -12.41 10.44
CA LEU A 90 14.98 -13.74 11.02
C LEU A 90 16.17 -14.56 10.51
N PRO A 91 16.89 -15.25 11.41
CA PRO A 91 18.02 -16.07 11.03
C PRO A 91 17.57 -17.27 10.18
N ALA A 92 18.54 -17.90 9.53
CA ALA A 92 18.37 -19.20 8.91
C ALA A 92 17.70 -20.20 9.88
N PRO A 93 16.86 -21.13 9.40
CA PRO A 93 16.53 -21.35 7.98
C PRO A 93 15.37 -20.49 7.47
N ASN A 94 14.72 -19.70 8.33
CA ASN A 94 13.42 -19.09 8.04
C ASN A 94 13.51 -17.77 7.27
N TYR A 95 14.72 -17.17 7.14
CA TYR A 95 15.05 -15.99 6.33
C TYR A 95 13.86 -15.08 5.99
N ASN A 96 13.20 -14.49 6.98
CA ASN A 96 12.00 -13.64 6.87
C ASN A 96 10.77 -14.19 6.09
N TRP A 97 10.79 -15.42 5.57
CA TRP A 97 9.67 -16.06 4.88
C TRP A 97 8.44 -16.30 5.76
N GLY A 98 8.58 -16.14 7.08
CA GLY A 98 7.49 -16.21 8.04
C GLY A 98 6.61 -14.95 8.10
N TYR A 99 7.03 -13.84 7.48
CA TYR A 99 6.22 -12.63 7.39
C TYR A 99 5.28 -12.70 6.19
N LEU A 100 4.00 -12.40 6.41
CA LEU A 100 2.96 -12.40 5.37
C LEU A 100 3.30 -11.39 4.28
N VAL A 101 3.75 -10.20 4.68
CA VAL A 101 4.07 -9.13 3.73
C VAL A 101 5.21 -9.49 2.79
N ASN A 102 6.14 -10.35 3.21
CA ASN A 102 7.25 -10.76 2.35
C ASN A 102 6.78 -11.56 1.15
N ASN A 103 5.78 -12.43 1.31
CA ASN A 103 5.18 -13.13 0.17
C ASN A 103 4.41 -12.18 -0.76
N SER A 104 3.92 -11.06 -0.23
CA SER A 104 3.25 -10.01 -1.01
C SER A 104 4.24 -9.08 -1.72
N ILE A 105 5.42 -8.86 -1.14
CA ILE A 105 6.51 -8.07 -1.73
C ILE A 105 7.20 -8.86 -2.84
N ALA A 106 7.77 -10.01 -2.50
CA ALA A 106 8.44 -10.92 -3.43
C ALA A 106 8.18 -12.36 -2.99
N SER A 107 7.29 -13.04 -3.72
CA SER A 107 6.89 -14.41 -3.41
C SER A 107 8.02 -15.39 -3.65
N TRP A 108 7.87 -16.62 -3.13
CA TRP A 108 8.80 -17.69 -3.45
C TRP A 108 8.85 -17.96 -4.96
N GLY A 109 7.71 -17.85 -5.66
CA GLY A 109 7.63 -17.99 -7.11
C GLY A 109 8.47 -16.96 -7.85
N HIS A 110 8.38 -15.69 -7.43
CA HIS A 110 9.21 -14.61 -7.96
C HIS A 110 10.69 -14.91 -7.79
N VAL A 111 11.09 -15.30 -6.57
CA VAL A 111 12.49 -15.62 -6.28
C VAL A 111 12.97 -16.83 -7.08
N THR A 112 12.14 -17.86 -7.29
CA THR A 112 12.52 -19.00 -8.14
C THR A 112 12.67 -18.67 -9.60
N ASP A 113 11.92 -17.67 -10.09
CA ASP A 113 11.87 -17.31 -11.49
C ASP A 113 12.97 -16.34 -11.90
N PHE A 114 13.39 -15.44 -10.99
CA PHE A 114 14.25 -14.31 -11.35
C PHE A 114 15.57 -14.26 -10.59
N TYR A 115 15.85 -15.24 -9.72
CA TYR A 115 17.10 -15.29 -8.97
C TYR A 115 17.82 -16.61 -9.13
N ARG A 116 19.16 -16.55 -9.11
CA ARG A 116 19.99 -17.77 -9.01
C ARG A 116 19.91 -18.41 -7.63
N PHE A 117 20.18 -19.71 -7.59
CA PHE A 117 20.27 -20.48 -6.36
C PHE A 117 21.65 -21.10 -6.22
N SER A 118 22.24 -20.99 -5.03
CA SER A 118 23.45 -21.69 -4.63
C SER A 118 23.13 -22.62 -3.47
N ASN A 119 23.37 -23.93 -3.63
CA ASN A 119 23.07 -24.96 -2.63
C ASN A 119 21.61 -24.89 -2.07
N GLY A 120 20.64 -24.58 -2.94
CA GLY A 120 19.23 -24.47 -2.56
C GLY A 120 18.86 -23.18 -1.81
N THR A 121 19.78 -22.23 -1.68
CA THR A 121 19.50 -20.89 -1.13
C THR A 121 19.53 -19.88 -2.29
N PRO A 122 18.49 -19.03 -2.44
CA PRO A 122 18.51 -17.98 -3.44
C PRO A 122 19.62 -16.98 -3.16
N ASP A 123 20.19 -16.41 -4.22
CA ASP A 123 21.07 -15.26 -4.11
C ASP A 123 20.28 -14.12 -3.47
N TYR A 124 20.78 -13.64 -2.34
CA TYR A 124 20.11 -12.63 -1.53
C TYR A 124 21.11 -11.56 -1.12
N TYR A 125 20.69 -10.30 -1.17
CA TYR A 125 21.56 -9.19 -0.80
C TYR A 125 21.85 -9.21 0.71
N THR A 126 23.11 -9.46 1.07
CA THR A 126 23.58 -9.57 2.46
C THR A 126 24.13 -8.27 3.05
N GLY A 127 24.11 -7.16 2.29
CA GLY A 127 24.44 -5.83 2.79
C GLY A 127 25.94 -5.55 2.94
N GLY A 128 26.43 -4.64 2.11
CA GLY A 128 27.70 -3.94 2.27
C GLY A 128 27.71 -2.80 1.26
N GLY A 129 27.57 -1.56 1.72
CA GLY A 129 27.39 -0.38 0.87
C GLY A 129 28.32 -0.35 -0.33
N GLY A 130 27.72 -0.21 -1.53
CA GLY A 130 28.42 -0.13 -2.81
C GLY A 130 28.81 -1.50 -3.40
N GLY A 131 27.93 -2.05 -4.23
CA GLY A 131 28.30 -3.03 -5.26
C GLY A 131 28.77 -4.40 -4.78
N GLY A 132 27.82 -5.31 -4.49
CA GLY A 132 28.09 -6.74 -4.52
C GLY A 132 27.97 -7.26 -5.96
N GLY A 133 29.05 -7.18 -6.75
CA GLY A 133 29.09 -7.40 -8.22
C GLY A 133 28.72 -8.79 -8.77
N ALA A 134 28.09 -9.66 -7.96
CA ALA A 134 27.49 -10.92 -8.41
C ALA A 134 25.96 -10.90 -8.30
N TYR A 135 25.43 -10.38 -7.19
CA TYR A 135 23.99 -10.29 -6.96
C TYR A 135 23.33 -9.36 -7.96
N LEU A 136 23.87 -8.15 -8.17
CA LEU A 136 23.33 -7.15 -9.12
C LEU A 136 23.49 -7.53 -10.60
N ASN A 137 23.96 -8.73 -10.90
CA ASN A 137 24.04 -9.17 -12.30
C ASN A 137 22.66 -9.60 -12.79
N SER A 138 22.44 -9.38 -14.08
CA SER A 138 21.33 -9.96 -14.84
C SER A 138 21.71 -11.31 -15.45
N GLY A 139 20.74 -11.98 -16.05
CA GLY A 139 20.85 -13.23 -16.79
C GLY A 139 20.49 -14.45 -15.95
N ASP A 140 19.50 -14.33 -15.08
CA ASP A 140 19.00 -15.37 -14.18
C ASP A 140 17.50 -15.64 -14.26
N ASP A 141 16.78 -14.89 -15.10
CA ASP A 141 15.41 -15.21 -15.50
C ASP A 141 15.29 -16.66 -16.01
N GLN A 142 14.36 -17.42 -15.44
CA GLN A 142 13.94 -18.72 -15.93
C GLN A 142 13.16 -18.54 -17.25
N ALA A 143 13.31 -19.48 -18.18
CA ALA A 143 12.62 -19.43 -19.47
C ALA A 143 11.09 -19.56 -19.36
N ALA A 144 10.58 -20.09 -18.25
CA ALA A 144 9.16 -20.16 -17.93
C ALA A 144 8.96 -19.60 -16.53
N THR A 145 8.07 -18.63 -16.41
CA THR A 145 7.73 -17.97 -15.13
C THR A 145 6.34 -18.39 -14.67
N HIS A 146 6.11 -18.27 -13.37
CA HIS A 146 4.82 -18.47 -12.76
C HIS A 146 3.87 -17.29 -13.05
N SER A 147 2.57 -17.48 -12.77
CA SER A 147 1.62 -16.38 -12.83
C SER A 147 1.88 -15.38 -11.72
N PHE A 148 1.96 -14.10 -12.08
CA PHE A 148 2.25 -13.00 -11.16
C PHE A 148 1.31 -13.00 -9.95
N ASN A 149 1.89 -12.90 -8.76
CA ASN A 149 1.14 -12.94 -7.50
C ASN A 149 1.70 -12.04 -6.40
N CYS A 150 2.81 -11.35 -6.65
CA CYS A 150 3.43 -10.43 -5.71
C CYS A 150 3.83 -9.11 -6.37
N LEU A 151 4.06 -8.06 -5.57
CA LEU A 151 4.44 -6.74 -6.04
C LEU A 151 5.65 -6.76 -6.97
N ALA A 152 6.69 -7.53 -6.63
CA ALA A 152 7.89 -7.62 -7.45
C ALA A 152 7.62 -8.18 -8.85
N ASP A 153 6.65 -9.08 -9.01
CA ASP A 153 6.21 -9.58 -10.31
C ASP A 153 5.57 -8.46 -11.14
N PHE A 154 4.54 -7.81 -10.60
CA PHE A 154 3.80 -6.77 -11.32
C PHE A 154 4.67 -5.54 -11.61
N MET A 155 5.56 -5.18 -10.69
CA MET A 155 6.47 -4.02 -10.83
C MET A 155 7.65 -4.31 -11.77
N GLY A 156 7.80 -5.52 -12.31
CA GLY A 156 8.94 -5.89 -13.14
C GLY A 156 10.27 -5.92 -12.38
N THR A 157 10.23 -6.02 -11.04
CA THR A 157 11.43 -5.92 -10.20
C THR A 157 12.32 -7.12 -10.42
N SER A 158 13.62 -6.92 -10.68
CA SER A 158 14.60 -8.00 -10.94
C SER A 158 14.36 -8.82 -12.20
N GLN A 159 13.50 -8.36 -13.12
CA GLN A 159 13.21 -9.11 -14.34
C GLN A 159 14.09 -8.60 -15.49
N ASP A 160 14.97 -9.47 -15.98
CA ASP A 160 15.89 -9.16 -17.07
C ASP A 160 15.14 -8.82 -18.36
N ALA A 161 13.97 -9.42 -18.57
CA ALA A 161 13.08 -9.12 -19.69
C ALA A 161 12.74 -7.61 -19.80
N TYR A 162 12.83 -6.87 -18.69
CA TYR A 162 12.59 -5.43 -18.61
C TYR A 162 13.87 -4.62 -18.33
N ASN A 163 15.04 -5.24 -18.48
CA ASN A 163 16.37 -4.68 -18.15
C ASN A 163 16.52 -4.28 -16.67
N ASN A 164 15.73 -4.87 -15.77
CA ASN A 164 15.87 -4.66 -14.35
C ASN A 164 16.78 -5.75 -13.78
N VAL A 165 18.02 -5.39 -13.44
CA VAL A 165 18.91 -6.27 -12.67
C VAL A 165 18.32 -6.62 -11.31
N ASN A 166 18.82 -7.66 -10.68
CA ASN A 166 18.45 -8.10 -9.34
C ASN A 166 18.29 -6.96 -8.32
N GLY A 167 17.08 -6.85 -7.76
CA GLY A 167 16.67 -5.84 -6.79
C GLY A 167 16.34 -4.47 -7.36
N SER A 168 16.43 -4.27 -8.68
CA SER A 168 16.10 -3.01 -9.35
C SER A 168 14.70 -3.01 -9.93
N THR A 169 14.13 -1.80 -10.05
CA THR A 169 12.80 -1.55 -10.61
C THR A 169 12.88 -0.26 -11.41
N THR A 170 12.26 -0.23 -12.59
CA THR A 170 12.20 0.97 -13.44
C THR A 170 10.94 1.80 -13.10
N PHE A 171 11.07 3.12 -13.13
CA PHE A 171 9.95 4.06 -13.00
C PHE A 171 10.08 5.14 -14.07
N TYR A 172 9.00 5.38 -14.81
CA TYR A 172 8.91 6.45 -15.79
C TYR A 172 8.32 7.72 -15.19
N PHE A 173 8.73 8.85 -15.74
CA PHE A 173 8.28 10.18 -15.34
C PHE A 173 8.18 11.06 -16.58
N PHE A 174 7.20 11.96 -16.63
CA PHE A 174 7.23 13.01 -17.65
C PHE A 174 8.32 14.03 -17.33
N THR A 175 9.14 14.34 -18.33
CA THR A 175 10.25 15.30 -18.23
C THR A 175 9.81 16.77 -18.21
N ASN A 176 8.51 17.04 -18.09
CA ASN A 176 7.93 18.38 -17.95
C ASN A 176 7.34 18.64 -16.56
N GLY A 177 7.55 17.71 -15.61
CA GLY A 177 7.02 17.79 -14.25
C GLY A 177 5.55 17.36 -14.10
N ALA A 178 4.85 17.01 -15.17
CA ALA A 178 3.47 16.53 -15.07
C ALA A 178 3.38 15.15 -14.41
N LYS A 179 2.23 14.87 -13.79
CA LYS A 179 1.87 13.55 -13.28
C LYS A 179 1.78 12.54 -14.43
N LEU A 180 2.43 11.40 -14.26
CA LEU A 180 2.29 10.24 -15.13
C LEU A 180 1.35 9.23 -14.46
N TYR A 181 0.25 8.89 -15.13
CA TYR A 181 -0.76 7.94 -14.64
C TYR A 181 -0.68 6.58 -15.36
N PRO A 182 -1.18 5.48 -14.75
CA PRO A 182 -1.20 4.15 -15.37
C PRO A 182 -1.85 4.12 -16.77
N TYR A 183 -2.99 4.79 -16.95
CA TYR A 183 -3.69 4.79 -18.24
C TYR A 183 -2.86 5.40 -19.38
N GLN A 184 -1.92 6.30 -19.06
CA GLN A 184 -1.04 6.92 -20.04
C GLN A 184 0.08 5.97 -20.46
N LEU A 185 0.63 5.19 -19.52
CA LEU A 185 1.58 4.12 -19.83
C LEU A 185 0.92 3.02 -20.65
N TYR A 186 -0.31 2.63 -20.29
CA TYR A 186 -1.09 1.66 -21.07
C TYR A 186 -1.27 2.13 -22.53
N ALA A 187 -1.63 3.40 -22.71
CA ALA A 187 -1.76 4.00 -24.04
C ALA A 187 -0.42 4.13 -24.80
N ALA A 188 0.70 4.24 -24.10
CA ALA A 188 2.04 4.29 -24.70
C ALA A 188 2.52 2.91 -25.20
N GLY A 189 1.99 1.82 -24.63
CA GLY A 189 2.20 0.46 -25.11
C GLY A 189 2.96 -0.44 -24.14
N PRO A 190 3.04 -1.75 -24.46
CA PRO A 190 3.54 -2.80 -23.57
C PRO A 190 4.98 -2.61 -23.11
N ASP A 191 5.83 -2.00 -23.94
CA ASP A 191 7.23 -1.74 -23.57
C ASP A 191 7.33 -0.79 -22.35
N PHE A 192 6.33 0.07 -22.16
CA PHE A 192 6.27 1.00 -21.03
C PHE A 192 5.53 0.41 -19.83
N TYR A 193 4.29 -0.05 -20.02
CA TYR A 193 3.48 -0.49 -18.88
C TYR A 193 3.96 -1.80 -18.25
N ASN A 194 4.58 -2.71 -19.01
CA ASN A 194 5.15 -3.94 -18.43
C ASN A 194 6.45 -3.71 -17.66
N SER A 195 7.08 -2.53 -17.80
CA SER A 195 8.39 -2.24 -17.19
C SER A 195 8.35 -1.14 -16.14
N ASP A 196 7.17 -0.63 -15.78
CA ASP A 196 7.00 0.49 -14.86
C ASP A 196 6.52 0.04 -13.47
N GLY A 197 7.27 0.43 -12.44
CA GLY A 197 6.95 0.11 -11.06
C GLY A 197 5.62 0.72 -10.59
N MET A 198 5.24 1.91 -11.06
CA MET A 198 3.96 2.52 -10.67
C MET A 198 2.77 1.84 -11.37
N TYR A 199 2.91 1.46 -12.63
CA TYR A 199 1.91 0.62 -13.31
C TYR A 199 1.75 -0.73 -12.60
N GLY A 200 2.85 -1.39 -12.25
CA GLY A 200 2.83 -2.65 -11.51
C GLY A 200 2.18 -2.55 -10.14
N MET A 201 2.38 -1.44 -9.41
CA MET A 201 1.65 -1.19 -8.16
C MET A 201 0.13 -1.09 -8.39
N ALA A 202 -0.30 -0.43 -9.48
CA ALA A 202 -1.71 -0.36 -9.84
C ALA A 202 -2.26 -1.75 -10.25
N GLU A 203 -1.49 -2.56 -10.97
CA GLU A 203 -1.86 -3.94 -11.30
C GLU A 203 -2.00 -4.82 -10.06
N TYR A 204 -1.07 -4.72 -9.11
CA TYR A 204 -1.16 -5.46 -7.85
C TYR A 204 -2.41 -5.05 -7.05
N PHE A 205 -2.69 -3.75 -6.97
CA PHE A 205 -3.88 -3.25 -6.27
C PHE A 205 -5.17 -3.74 -6.93
N TYR A 206 -5.20 -3.79 -8.27
CA TYR A 206 -6.29 -4.37 -9.05
C TYR A 206 -6.42 -5.88 -8.88
N TYR A 207 -5.30 -6.60 -8.87
CA TYR A 207 -5.21 -8.04 -8.62
C TYR A 207 -5.74 -8.40 -7.23
N ALA A 208 -5.47 -7.56 -6.23
CA ALA A 208 -6.04 -7.68 -4.88
C ALA A 208 -7.57 -7.41 -4.85
N GLY A 209 -8.19 -7.05 -5.97
CA GLY A 209 -9.64 -6.84 -6.07
C GLY A 209 -10.09 -5.42 -5.70
N TYR A 210 -9.17 -4.46 -5.71
CA TYR A 210 -9.45 -3.06 -5.41
C TYR A 210 -9.12 -2.15 -6.58
N GLY A 211 -9.50 -0.87 -6.49
CA GLY A 211 -9.14 0.12 -7.48
C GLY A 211 -9.78 -0.07 -8.85
N ASN A 212 -9.25 0.69 -9.81
CA ASN A 212 -9.68 0.65 -11.21
C ASN A 212 -8.78 -0.29 -12.00
N ASN A 213 -9.25 -0.70 -13.18
CA ASN A 213 -8.35 -1.33 -14.15
C ASN A 213 -7.20 -0.34 -14.48
N PRO A 214 -5.93 -0.75 -14.41
CA PRO A 214 -4.77 0.09 -14.70
C PRO A 214 -4.82 0.79 -16.07
N SER A 215 -5.51 0.22 -17.07
CA SER A 215 -5.70 0.87 -18.37
C SER A 215 -6.55 2.14 -18.32
N THR A 216 -7.21 2.41 -17.19
CA THR A 216 -8.11 3.55 -16.96
C THR A 216 -7.83 4.28 -15.64
N ASP A 217 -6.83 3.84 -14.88
CA ASP A 217 -6.63 4.31 -13.53
C ASP A 217 -5.95 5.69 -13.49
N ASN A 218 -6.54 6.62 -12.72
CA ASN A 218 -6.03 7.96 -12.44
C ASN A 218 -5.78 8.21 -10.94
N LYS A 219 -5.75 7.15 -10.14
CA LYS A 219 -5.54 7.20 -8.68
C LYS A 219 -4.12 6.85 -8.24
N PHE A 220 -3.31 6.31 -9.14
CA PHE A 220 -1.86 6.21 -9.03
C PHE A 220 -1.19 7.24 -9.92
N PHE A 221 -0.08 7.82 -9.46
CA PHE A 221 0.81 8.56 -10.35
C PHE A 221 2.24 8.59 -9.85
N SER A 222 3.18 8.68 -10.79
CA SER A 222 4.57 9.09 -10.52
C SER A 222 4.82 10.50 -11.03
N GLN A 223 5.59 11.28 -10.29
CA GLN A 223 5.90 12.67 -10.64
C GLN A 223 7.29 13.06 -10.11
N TYR A 224 8.07 13.80 -10.90
CA TYR A 224 9.26 14.46 -10.38
C TYR A 224 8.85 15.50 -9.33
N ILE A 225 9.69 15.74 -8.34
CA ILE A 225 9.43 16.80 -7.35
C ILE A 225 9.76 18.19 -7.90
N ASP A 226 9.17 19.21 -7.30
CA ASP A 226 9.37 20.62 -7.62
C ASP A 226 10.84 21.08 -7.51
N ALA A 227 11.59 20.49 -6.57
CA ALA A 227 13.02 20.72 -6.43
C ALA A 227 13.86 20.15 -7.58
N LYS A 228 13.36 19.14 -8.30
CA LYS A 228 14.02 18.54 -9.47
C LYS A 228 13.62 19.25 -10.76
N ILE A 229 12.34 19.61 -10.89
CA ILE A 229 11.79 20.26 -12.09
C ILE A 229 10.60 21.15 -11.77
N SER A 230 10.51 22.29 -12.46
CA SER A 230 9.37 23.20 -12.35
C SER A 230 8.06 22.48 -12.69
N GLY A 231 7.03 22.68 -11.85
CA GLY A 231 5.73 22.02 -12.01
C GLY A 231 5.65 20.61 -11.44
N GLY A 232 6.73 20.11 -10.83
CA GLY A 232 6.75 18.84 -10.10
C GLY A 232 5.95 18.86 -8.79
N PHE A 233 5.85 17.70 -8.16
CA PHE A 233 5.15 17.50 -6.88
C PHE A 233 5.85 18.28 -5.76
N THR A 234 5.07 19.04 -5.00
CA THR A 234 5.59 19.98 -3.99
C THR A 234 5.58 19.38 -2.59
N LEU A 235 6.38 19.96 -1.69
CA LEU A 235 6.30 19.62 -0.25
C LEU A 235 4.90 19.89 0.32
N ALA A 236 4.21 20.93 -0.13
CA ALA A 236 2.86 21.24 0.32
C ALA A 236 1.86 20.15 -0.10
N GLU A 237 1.99 19.61 -1.31
CA GLU A 237 1.19 18.45 -1.75
C GLU A 237 1.53 17.18 -0.97
N TYR A 238 2.80 16.95 -0.63
CA TYR A 238 3.20 15.87 0.27
C TYR A 238 2.52 16.01 1.64
N GLN A 239 2.60 17.18 2.26
CA GLN A 239 1.98 17.46 3.56
C GLN A 239 0.46 17.26 3.52
N ALA A 240 -0.20 17.75 2.45
CA ALA A 240 -1.63 17.56 2.25
C ALA A 240 -2.02 16.07 2.08
N ALA A 241 -1.19 15.28 1.39
CA ALA A 241 -1.39 13.84 1.26
C ALA A 241 -1.30 13.14 2.62
N ILE A 242 -0.24 13.41 3.40
CA ILE A 242 -0.07 12.87 4.75
C ILE A 242 -1.25 13.26 5.66
N ASP A 243 -1.67 14.52 5.63
CA ASP A 243 -2.80 15.02 6.43
C ASP A 243 -4.13 14.35 6.04
N ALA A 244 -4.29 13.96 4.77
CA ALA A 244 -5.41 13.17 4.28
C ALA A 244 -5.30 11.67 4.62
N GLY A 245 -4.23 11.23 5.30
CA GLY A 245 -3.97 9.82 5.61
C GLY A 245 -3.42 9.02 4.43
N GLN A 246 -2.91 9.68 3.39
CA GLN A 246 -2.21 9.06 2.27
C GLN A 246 -0.72 8.98 2.57
N VAL A 247 -0.10 7.87 2.21
CA VAL A 247 1.35 7.67 2.29
C VAL A 247 1.94 7.82 0.90
N VAL A 248 3.24 8.12 0.81
CA VAL A 248 3.90 8.45 -0.45
C VAL A 248 5.19 7.67 -0.56
N MET A 249 5.45 7.05 -1.72
CA MET A 249 6.74 6.43 -2.00
C MET A 249 7.72 7.52 -2.45
N ILE A 250 8.86 7.59 -1.78
CA ILE A 250 9.92 8.58 -2.00
C ILE A 250 11.01 7.95 -2.86
N HIS A 251 11.38 8.59 -3.96
CA HIS A 251 12.46 8.13 -4.84
C HIS A 251 13.68 9.04 -4.74
N VAL A 252 14.79 8.47 -4.27
CA VAL A 252 16.12 9.07 -4.38
C VAL A 252 16.92 8.30 -5.44
N GLU A 253 17.98 8.89 -5.99
CA GLU A 253 18.74 8.25 -7.07
C GLU A 253 19.23 6.84 -6.67
N GLY A 254 18.71 5.80 -7.33
CA GLY A 254 19.06 4.40 -7.07
C GLY A 254 18.39 3.75 -5.86
N HIS A 255 17.44 4.43 -5.19
CA HIS A 255 16.77 3.88 -4.01
C HIS A 255 15.35 4.42 -3.81
N SER A 256 14.46 3.58 -3.29
CA SER A 256 13.09 3.98 -2.93
C SER A 256 12.85 3.73 -1.44
N MET A 257 12.09 4.64 -0.83
CA MET A 257 11.75 4.64 0.59
C MET A 257 10.27 4.95 0.80
N PHE A 258 9.79 4.69 2.01
CA PHE A 258 8.40 4.91 2.38
C PHE A 258 8.21 6.19 3.18
N GLY A 259 7.53 7.19 2.62
CA GLY A 259 7.24 8.47 3.28
C GLY A 259 5.90 8.45 4.01
N TYR A 260 5.93 8.81 5.30
CA TYR A 260 4.78 8.64 6.21
C TYR A 260 4.51 9.83 7.13
N GLY A 261 5.26 10.92 7.01
CA GLY A 261 5.07 12.08 7.89
C GLY A 261 5.99 13.24 7.56
N TYR A 262 5.78 14.36 8.25
CA TYR A 262 6.64 15.53 8.16
C TYR A 262 6.76 16.27 9.50
N ILE A 263 7.78 17.12 9.62
CA ILE A 263 7.97 18.01 10.76
C ILE A 263 7.38 19.40 10.43
N PRO A 264 6.37 19.89 11.18
CA PRO A 264 5.71 21.18 10.93
C PRO A 264 6.66 22.36 10.84
N GLY A 265 6.38 23.28 9.92
CA GLY A 265 7.18 24.50 9.76
C GLY A 265 8.60 24.26 9.27
N THR A 266 8.92 23.04 8.80
CA THR A 266 10.22 22.68 8.23
C THR A 266 10.07 22.02 6.86
N ASN A 267 11.19 21.81 6.18
CA ASN A 267 11.24 21.03 4.95
C ASN A 267 11.61 19.57 5.20
N THR A 268 11.44 19.05 6.42
CA THR A 268 11.87 17.70 6.80
C THR A 268 10.71 16.71 6.76
N ILE A 269 10.90 15.60 6.06
CA ILE A 269 9.96 14.47 5.97
C ILE A 269 10.47 13.28 6.76
N TYR A 270 9.55 12.47 7.26
CA TYR A 270 9.81 11.16 7.86
C TYR A 270 9.72 10.07 6.80
N ILE A 271 10.70 9.16 6.84
CA ILE A 271 10.83 8.04 5.91
C ILE A 271 11.19 6.76 6.66
N HIS A 272 10.67 5.63 6.18
CA HIS A 272 11.21 4.31 6.51
C HIS A 272 12.12 3.87 5.37
N ASP A 273 13.37 3.58 5.72
CA ASP A 273 14.36 3.03 4.81
C ASP A 273 14.35 1.50 4.92
N THR A 274 14.57 0.84 3.78
CA THR A 274 14.67 -0.62 3.71
C THR A 274 16.01 -1.15 4.23
N TRP A 275 17.03 -0.30 4.41
CA TRP A 275 18.36 -0.74 4.86
C TRP A 275 18.54 -0.79 6.38
N ALA A 276 17.70 -0.09 7.15
CA ALA A 276 17.83 0.00 8.60
C ALA A 276 16.48 0.23 9.30
N ASP A 277 16.35 -0.34 10.50
CA ASP A 277 15.20 -0.10 11.36
C ASP A 277 15.26 1.30 12.00
N GLY A 278 14.10 1.86 12.32
CA GLY A 278 13.96 3.11 13.06
C GLY A 278 13.41 4.30 12.26
N ASP A 279 13.30 5.42 12.97
CA ASP A 279 12.82 6.68 12.43
C ASP A 279 13.93 7.37 11.64
N HIS A 280 13.71 7.54 10.34
CA HIS A 280 14.63 8.26 9.46
C HIS A 280 13.98 9.54 8.96
N THR A 281 14.80 10.54 8.67
CA THR A 281 14.33 11.80 8.11
C THR A 281 15.24 12.27 6.99
N MET A 282 14.68 13.09 6.11
CA MET A 282 15.44 13.81 5.10
C MET A 282 14.80 15.16 4.80
N THR A 283 15.59 16.10 4.26
CA THR A 283 15.04 17.35 3.73
C THR A 283 14.42 17.11 2.35
N TRP A 284 13.22 17.63 2.12
CA TRP A 284 12.56 17.64 0.81
C TRP A 284 13.46 18.27 -0.26
N GLY A 285 13.60 17.61 -1.42
CA GLY A 285 14.54 18.01 -2.46
C GLY A 285 16.03 17.87 -2.09
N GLY A 286 16.35 17.37 -0.90
CA GLY A 286 17.71 17.16 -0.41
C GLY A 286 18.25 15.76 -0.74
N TYR A 287 19.22 15.33 0.07
CA TYR A 287 19.88 14.04 -0.07
C TYR A 287 19.55 13.13 1.10
N TYR A 288 19.47 11.82 0.83
CA TYR A 288 19.46 10.78 1.84
C TYR A 288 20.62 9.82 1.57
N SER A 289 21.52 9.63 2.55
CA SER A 289 22.74 8.83 2.40
C SER A 289 23.55 9.14 1.12
N GLY A 290 23.58 10.42 0.70
CA GLY A 290 24.27 10.88 -0.51
C GLY A 290 23.49 10.73 -1.82
N LEU A 291 22.27 10.19 -1.79
CA LEU A 291 21.40 10.00 -2.95
C LEU A 291 20.38 11.15 -3.05
N LEU A 292 20.27 11.78 -4.22
CA LEU A 292 19.43 12.96 -4.42
C LEU A 292 17.95 12.57 -4.55
N HIS A 293 17.06 13.24 -3.82
CA HIS A 293 15.61 13.14 -4.00
C HIS A 293 15.20 13.68 -5.37
N TYR A 294 14.53 12.86 -6.19
CA TYR A 294 14.14 13.27 -7.53
C TYR A 294 12.64 13.15 -7.81
N GLY A 295 11.92 12.23 -7.17
CA GLY A 295 10.52 11.97 -7.51
C GLY A 295 9.74 11.26 -6.43
N VAL A 296 8.45 11.15 -6.67
CA VAL A 296 7.50 10.42 -5.82
C VAL A 296 6.60 9.52 -6.64
N THR A 297 6.09 8.47 -6.01
CA THR A 297 4.90 7.74 -6.46
C THR A 297 3.82 7.86 -5.39
N CYS A 298 2.66 8.35 -5.82
CA CYS A 298 1.52 8.66 -4.97
C CYS A 298 0.32 7.79 -5.34
N PHE A 299 -0.51 7.52 -4.34
CA PHE A 299 -1.63 6.61 -4.47
C PHE A 299 -2.82 7.04 -3.60
N GLU A 300 -4.01 7.08 -4.19
CA GLU A 300 -5.29 7.24 -3.51
C GLU A 300 -6.11 5.94 -3.60
N PRO A 301 -6.16 5.11 -2.55
CA PRO A 301 -6.91 3.85 -2.56
C PRO A 301 -8.40 4.03 -2.83
N THR A 302 -8.97 3.15 -3.66
CA THR A 302 -10.41 3.11 -3.97
C THR A 302 -10.90 1.66 -4.06
N GLY A 303 -12.23 1.45 -4.00
CA GLY A 303 -12.82 0.11 -4.10
C GLY A 303 -12.80 -0.71 -2.80
N GLY A 304 -12.36 -0.14 -1.69
CA GLY A 304 -12.34 -0.81 -0.38
C GLY A 304 -13.75 -1.05 0.19
N ALA A 305 -13.82 -1.87 1.24
CA ALA A 305 -15.09 -2.24 1.88
C ALA A 305 -15.44 -1.32 3.05
N VAL A 306 -16.73 -1.03 3.23
CA VAL A 306 -17.22 -0.28 4.40
C VAL A 306 -17.21 -1.19 5.64
N PRO A 307 -16.72 -0.73 6.81
CA PRO A 307 -16.90 -1.41 8.08
C PRO A 307 -18.36 -1.83 8.27
N LEU A 308 -18.65 -3.13 8.45
CA LEU A 308 -19.96 -3.52 8.94
C LEU A 308 -20.14 -2.93 10.34
N PRO A 309 -21.16 -2.10 10.61
CA PRO A 309 -21.35 -1.56 11.94
C PRO A 309 -21.51 -2.73 12.91
N GLY A 310 -20.79 -2.71 14.04
CA GLY A 310 -20.89 -3.76 15.06
C GLY A 310 -22.34 -4.00 15.53
N ALA A 311 -23.20 -2.97 15.43
CA ALA A 311 -24.64 -3.07 15.67
C ALA A 311 -25.36 -4.04 14.72
N VAL A 312 -24.96 -4.15 13.45
CA VAL A 312 -25.55 -5.08 12.47
C VAL A 312 -25.21 -6.53 12.83
N LEU A 313 -23.96 -6.79 13.24
CA LEU A 313 -23.51 -8.11 13.70
C LEU A 313 -24.20 -8.51 15.02
N LEU A 314 -24.32 -7.57 15.95
CA LEU A 314 -25.03 -7.78 17.22
C LEU A 314 -26.53 -8.00 17.03
N MET A 315 -27.19 -7.25 16.13
CA MET A 315 -28.59 -7.46 15.80
C MET A 315 -28.83 -8.83 15.17
N GLY A 316 -27.96 -9.27 14.25
CA GLY A 316 -28.05 -10.61 13.67
C GLY A 316 -27.97 -11.72 14.73
N SER A 317 -27.01 -11.63 15.64
CA SER A 317 -26.86 -12.59 16.74
C SER A 317 -28.02 -12.53 17.76
N GLY A 318 -28.55 -11.34 18.04
CA GLY A 318 -29.69 -11.12 18.92
C GLY A 318 -30.99 -11.71 18.37
N LEU A 319 -31.25 -11.54 17.07
CA LEU A 319 -32.41 -12.14 16.39
C LEU A 319 -32.31 -13.67 16.36
N PHE A 320 -31.11 -14.22 16.14
CA PHE A 320 -30.90 -15.67 16.18
C PHE A 320 -31.17 -16.26 17.58
N ARG A 321 -30.71 -15.59 18.64
CA ARG A 321 -30.98 -16.00 20.04
C ARG A 321 -32.48 -15.92 20.37
N LEU A 322 -33.19 -14.90 19.89
CA LEU A 322 -34.64 -14.77 20.06
C LEU A 322 -35.42 -15.88 19.33
N LEU A 323 -34.98 -16.26 18.13
CA LEU A 323 -35.57 -17.37 17.37
C LEU A 323 -35.36 -18.73 18.05
N ILE A 324 -34.16 -18.98 18.57
CA ILE A 324 -33.84 -20.19 19.35
C ILE A 324 -34.67 -20.23 20.64
N TRP A 325 -34.77 -19.11 21.36
CA TRP A 325 -35.58 -19.01 22.58
C TRP A 325 -37.07 -19.28 22.30
N ARG A 326 -37.61 -18.71 21.21
CA ARG A 326 -39.00 -18.92 20.82
C ARG A 326 -39.29 -20.38 20.45
N ARG A 327 -38.37 -21.07 19.77
CA ARG A 327 -38.51 -22.51 19.44
C ARG A 327 -38.42 -23.44 20.66
N ARG A 328 -37.72 -23.06 21.72
CA ARG A 328 -37.63 -23.87 22.95
C ARG A 328 -38.84 -23.72 23.87
N ASN A 329 -39.59 -22.64 23.71
CA ASN A 329 -40.76 -22.29 24.54
C ASN A 329 -42.09 -22.42 23.78
N SER A 330 -42.09 -23.05 22.61
CA SER A 330 -43.28 -23.45 21.84
C SER A 330 -43.38 -24.97 21.86
#